data_AF-A0A2A9EJF1-F1
#
_entry.id   AF-A0A2A9EJF1-F1
#
_cell.length_a   1.000
_cell.length_b   1.000
_cell.length_c   1.000
_cell.angle_alpha   90.00
_cell.angle_beta   90.00
_cell.angle_gamma   90.00
#
_symmetry.space_group_name_H-M   'P 1'
#
loop_
_entity.id
_entity.type
_entity.pdbx_description
1 polymer ?
#
loop_
_entity_poly.entity_id
_entity_poly.type
_entity_poly.pdbx_seq_one_letter_code
_entity_poly.pdbx_strand_id
1 'polypeptide(L)'
;MTEPGDPRGDDTPLTADDVERMLRALDDVPEAPEAPTGHATRRADEAAADDTAADDTAPADDAAAPAGASGSPAKLALVLTPVASAPALAGLCAMAGIDVDVVPSSSGAVAALEIAAKAPVDDWDISQLLGGEDGGFPPEAEEVAKNLSRLSRAGVVLLVADLATDVGIESGLSGQISARRYTSGEPEDDVPAGLILAGADQVIEDLILGRTRPDQVKGHQRSGTLPRWKAARMFGRGLRRRKP
;
A
#
# COMPACT_ATOMS: atom_id res chain seq x y z
N MET A 1 3.59 15.12 66.77
CA MET A 1 4.60 14.94 65.71
C MET A 1 4.17 13.76 64.86
N THR A 2 3.26 13.99 63.92
CA THR A 2 2.89 13.04 62.84
C THR A 2 2.20 13.86 61.77
N GLU A 3 2.86 14.08 60.63
CA GLU A 3 2.19 14.51 59.41
C GLU A 3 1.62 13.27 58.70
N PRO A 4 0.39 13.32 58.17
CA PRO A 4 -0.08 12.42 57.13
C PRO A 4 0.19 13.04 55.76
N GLY A 5 0.99 12.36 54.93
CA GLY A 5 1.12 12.69 53.51
C GLY A 5 -0.14 12.28 52.74
N ASP A 6 -0.66 13.18 51.90
CA ASP A 6 -1.57 12.84 50.80
C ASP A 6 -0.82 13.07 49.46
N PRO A 7 -0.92 12.15 48.49
CA PRO A 7 -0.20 12.15 47.24
C PRO A 7 -1.04 12.80 46.13
N ARG A 8 -0.39 13.54 45.24
CA ARG A 8 -0.81 13.77 43.84
C ARG A 8 0.33 14.51 43.16
N GLY A 9 1.05 13.77 42.33
CA GLY A 9 2.04 14.33 41.40
C GLY A 9 1.34 15.29 40.45
N ASP A 10 2.09 16.33 40.10
CA ASP A 10 1.68 17.51 39.35
C ASP A 10 1.23 17.13 37.92
N ASP A 11 -0.09 16.98 37.69
CA ASP A 11 -0.69 16.97 36.35
C ASP A 11 -0.87 18.42 35.86
N THR A 12 0.22 19.19 35.84
CA THR A 12 0.20 20.52 35.22
C THR A 12 0.12 20.34 33.70
N PRO A 13 -0.84 20.95 32.99
CA PRO A 13 -0.88 20.90 31.54
C PRO A 13 0.39 21.54 30.96
N LEU A 14 1.06 20.83 30.05
CA LEU A 14 2.27 21.28 29.36
C LEU A 14 2.04 22.66 28.75
N THR A 15 2.92 23.61 29.06
CA THR A 15 2.83 24.96 28.51
C THR A 15 3.36 25.00 27.08
N ALA A 16 3.00 26.04 26.32
CA ALA A 16 3.51 26.24 24.96
C ALA A 16 5.06 26.30 24.92
N ASP A 17 5.67 26.84 25.96
CA ASP A 17 7.13 26.96 26.10
C ASP A 17 7.79 25.60 26.37
N ASP A 18 7.13 24.71 27.11
CA ASP A 18 7.62 23.35 27.35
C ASP A 18 7.59 22.53 26.07
N VAL A 19 6.52 22.66 25.27
CA VAL A 19 6.42 22.04 23.95
C VAL A 19 7.52 22.57 23.02
N GLU A 20 7.78 23.88 23.00
CA GLU A 20 8.85 24.46 22.18
C GLU A 20 10.24 23.98 22.61
N ARG A 21 10.47 23.81 23.92
CA ARG A 21 11.72 23.27 24.46
C ARG A 21 11.93 21.81 24.07
N MET A 22 10.88 20.99 24.12
CA MET A 22 10.92 19.59 23.66
C MET A 22 11.17 19.50 22.16
N LEU A 23 10.59 20.39 21.36
CA LEU A 23 10.80 20.44 19.91
C LEU A 23 12.26 20.77 19.55
N ARG A 24 12.88 21.74 20.22
CA ARG A 24 14.30 22.07 19.98
C ARG A 24 15.26 20.95 20.36
N ALA A 25 14.97 20.22 21.44
CA ALA A 25 15.80 19.10 21.87
C ALA A 25 15.82 17.92 20.87
N LEU A 26 14.79 17.80 20.03
CA LEU A 26 14.70 16.74 19.01
C LEU A 26 15.36 17.13 17.68
N ASP A 27 15.53 18.43 17.40
CA ASP A 27 16.25 18.93 16.22
C ASP A 27 17.78 18.79 16.35
N ASP A 28 18.30 18.58 17.56
CA ASP A 28 19.73 18.43 17.87
C ASP A 28 20.25 16.98 17.78
N VAL A 29 19.49 16.04 17.20
CA VAL A 29 20.01 14.68 16.92
C VAL A 29 20.87 14.75 15.66
N PRO A 30 22.22 14.62 15.75
CA PRO A 30 23.06 14.66 14.57
C PRO A 30 22.74 13.47 13.66
N GLU A 31 22.41 13.79 12.41
CA GLU A 31 22.20 12.84 11.33
C GLU A 31 23.51 12.04 11.12
N ALA A 32 23.45 10.72 11.30
CA ALA A 32 24.61 9.86 11.15
C ALA A 32 25.11 9.89 9.69
N PRO A 33 26.43 9.95 9.44
CA PRO A 33 26.96 10.09 8.09
C PRO A 33 26.74 8.82 7.26
N GLU A 34 26.15 8.98 6.07
CA GLU A 34 25.99 7.91 5.08
C GLU A 34 27.35 7.34 4.63
N ALA A 35 27.47 6.02 4.63
CA ALA A 35 28.66 5.32 4.16
C ALA A 35 28.75 5.36 2.62
N PRO A 36 29.96 5.54 2.04
CA PRO A 36 30.12 5.69 0.60
C PRO A 36 29.95 4.36 -0.15
N THR A 37 29.19 4.40 -1.25
CA THR A 37 29.03 3.32 -2.22
C THR A 37 30.26 3.21 -3.12
N GLY A 38 31.03 2.13 -2.95
CA GLY A 38 32.16 1.79 -3.81
C GLY A 38 31.72 0.98 -5.02
N HIS A 39 31.73 1.61 -6.21
CA HIS A 39 31.61 0.94 -7.50
C HIS A 39 32.97 0.31 -7.85
N ALA A 40 33.06 -1.02 -7.95
CA ALA A 40 34.24 -1.71 -8.46
C ALA A 40 33.89 -2.41 -9.78
N THR A 41 34.34 -1.82 -10.88
CA THR A 41 34.44 -2.46 -12.19
C THR A 41 35.54 -3.52 -12.16
N ARG A 42 35.28 -4.71 -12.71
CA ARG A 42 36.34 -5.66 -13.06
C ARG A 42 36.10 -6.15 -14.48
N ARG A 43 37.03 -5.82 -15.37
CA ARG A 43 37.22 -6.33 -16.72
C ARG A 43 38.60 -7.01 -16.77
N ALA A 44 38.77 -7.91 -17.74
CA ALA A 44 39.95 -8.64 -18.23
C ALA A 44 39.86 -10.13 -17.86
N ASP A 45 39.52 -11.00 -18.80
CA ASP A 45 40.36 -11.63 -19.86
C ASP A 45 40.57 -13.09 -19.42
N GLU A 46 40.66 -14.16 -20.20
CA GLU A 46 40.79 -14.45 -21.64
C GLU A 46 40.58 -15.98 -21.76
N ALA A 47 40.14 -16.49 -22.90
CA ALA A 47 40.75 -17.64 -23.60
C ALA A 47 39.83 -18.21 -24.69
N ALA A 48 40.42 -18.43 -25.85
CA ALA A 48 39.81 -18.80 -27.12
C ALA A 48 39.98 -20.29 -27.45
N ALA A 49 39.29 -20.68 -28.55
CA ALA A 49 39.50 -21.81 -29.46
C ALA A 49 39.05 -23.20 -28.99
N ASP A 50 38.57 -24.13 -29.82
CA ASP A 50 38.05 -24.19 -31.19
C ASP A 50 37.54 -25.64 -31.38
N ASP A 51 36.61 -25.79 -32.32
CA ASP A 51 36.34 -26.96 -33.16
C ASP A 51 35.48 -28.19 -32.73
N THR A 52 34.66 -28.55 -33.73
CA THR A 52 34.07 -29.84 -34.12
C THR A 52 32.77 -30.41 -33.51
N ALA A 53 31.82 -30.51 -34.44
CA ALA A 53 31.01 -31.68 -34.79
C ALA A 53 29.65 -31.90 -34.11
N ALA A 54 28.66 -32.07 -34.99
CA ALA A 54 27.28 -32.41 -34.74
C ALA A 54 27.12 -33.76 -34.04
N ASP A 55 26.18 -33.85 -33.11
CA ASP A 55 25.29 -35.01 -33.01
C ASP A 55 23.93 -34.58 -32.47
N ASP A 56 22.92 -35.27 -32.98
CA ASP A 56 21.50 -34.99 -32.92
C ASP A 56 20.91 -35.80 -31.76
N THR A 57 20.47 -35.17 -30.66
CA THR A 57 19.60 -35.84 -29.68
C THR A 57 18.89 -34.84 -28.75
N ALA A 58 17.59 -34.64 -28.98
CA ALA A 58 16.63 -34.33 -27.93
C ALA A 58 16.29 -35.65 -27.20
N PRO A 59 16.10 -35.68 -25.87
CA PRO A 59 14.85 -35.15 -25.31
C PRO A 59 14.99 -34.38 -23.99
N ALA A 60 13.86 -33.75 -23.65
CA ALA A 60 13.49 -33.06 -22.43
C ALA A 60 14.26 -33.42 -21.14
N ASP A 61 14.66 -32.38 -20.42
CA ASP A 61 14.66 -32.40 -18.97
C ASP A 61 14.18 -31.05 -18.44
N ASP A 62 13.16 -31.12 -17.59
CA ASP A 62 12.46 -30.00 -16.98
C ASP A 62 13.43 -29.15 -16.14
N ALA A 63 13.76 -27.95 -16.60
CA ALA A 63 14.33 -26.93 -15.75
C ALA A 63 13.23 -26.39 -14.83
N ALA A 64 13.01 -27.11 -13.75
CA ALA A 64 12.23 -26.67 -12.60
C ALA A 64 12.74 -25.30 -12.13
N ALA A 65 11.98 -24.25 -12.45
CA ALA A 65 12.07 -22.98 -11.74
C ALA A 65 11.74 -23.24 -10.27
N PRO A 66 12.45 -22.63 -9.31
CA PRO A 66 12.26 -22.95 -7.90
C PRO A 66 10.85 -22.55 -7.46
N ALA A 67 10.02 -23.55 -7.22
CA ALA A 67 8.82 -23.45 -6.39
C ALA A 67 9.25 -22.97 -5.00
N GLY A 68 8.77 -21.79 -4.61
CA GLY A 68 9.27 -21.15 -3.40
C GLY A 68 8.45 -19.94 -2.95
N ALA A 69 7.12 -20.07 -2.94
CA ALA A 69 6.22 -19.49 -1.95
C ALA A 69 4.78 -19.77 -2.40
N SER A 70 4.22 -20.93 -2.03
CA SER A 70 2.77 -21.15 -2.05
C SER A 70 2.14 -20.34 -0.90
N GLY A 71 2.25 -19.02 -0.99
CA GLY A 71 1.41 -18.10 -0.24
C GLY A 71 0.23 -17.78 -1.13
N SER A 72 -0.98 -18.02 -0.66
CA SER A 72 -2.16 -17.46 -1.31
C SER A 72 -1.89 -15.96 -1.53
N PRO A 73 -2.03 -15.42 -2.75
CA PRO A 73 -1.73 -14.01 -2.98
C PRO A 73 -2.56 -13.19 -1.98
N ALA A 74 -1.89 -12.37 -1.17
CA ALA A 74 -2.59 -11.49 -0.25
C ALA A 74 -3.59 -10.67 -1.09
N LYS A 75 -4.87 -10.72 -0.74
CA LYS A 75 -5.92 -10.02 -1.49
C LYS A 75 -5.60 -8.52 -1.37
N LEU A 76 -5.29 -7.85 -2.48
CA LEU A 76 -5.00 -6.42 -2.44
C LEU A 76 -6.28 -5.61 -2.69
N ALA A 77 -6.51 -4.61 -1.84
CA ALA A 77 -7.52 -3.57 -2.06
C ALA A 77 -6.83 -2.23 -2.33
N LEU A 78 -7.26 -1.54 -3.38
CA LEU A 78 -6.74 -0.23 -3.78
C LEU A 78 -7.84 0.82 -3.69
N VAL A 79 -7.60 1.89 -2.94
CA VAL A 79 -8.46 3.08 -2.94
C VAL A 79 -7.82 4.16 -3.81
N LEU A 80 -8.36 4.34 -5.01
CA LEU A 80 -7.94 5.36 -5.96
C LEU A 80 -8.49 6.72 -5.53
N THR A 81 -7.58 7.67 -5.31
CA THR A 81 -7.95 9.01 -4.85
C THR A 81 -7.41 10.09 -5.79
N PRO A 82 -8.15 11.21 -5.97
CA PRO A 82 -7.67 12.37 -6.72
C PRO A 82 -6.71 13.26 -5.89
N VAL A 83 -6.20 12.77 -4.75
CA VAL A 83 -5.25 13.52 -3.93
C VAL A 83 -3.94 13.63 -4.69
N ALA A 84 -3.46 14.86 -4.89
CA ALA A 84 -2.42 15.17 -5.86
C ALA A 84 -1.05 14.51 -5.62
N SER A 85 -0.78 13.95 -4.44
CA SER A 85 0.49 13.28 -4.18
C SER A 85 0.42 12.24 -3.06
N ALA A 86 1.30 11.23 -3.14
CA ALA A 86 1.44 10.20 -2.13
C ALA A 86 1.77 10.76 -0.72
N PRO A 87 2.68 11.74 -0.55
CA PRO A 87 2.91 12.33 0.77
C PRO A 87 1.69 13.07 1.34
N ALA A 88 0.89 13.72 0.49
CA ALA A 88 -0.33 14.37 0.93
C ALA A 88 -1.38 13.34 1.37
N LEU A 89 -1.61 12.29 0.59
CA LEU A 89 -2.54 11.23 0.98
C LEU A 89 -2.07 10.50 2.24
N ALA A 90 -0.79 10.15 2.35
CA ALA A 90 -0.23 9.53 3.54
C ALA A 90 -0.40 10.41 4.80
N GLY A 91 -0.23 11.72 4.66
CA GLY A 91 -0.51 12.68 5.73
C GLY A 91 -1.99 12.72 6.14
N LEU A 92 -2.92 12.67 5.18
CA LEU A 92 -4.35 12.59 5.47
C LEU A 92 -4.70 11.29 6.20
N CYS A 93 -4.19 10.15 5.73
CA CYS A 93 -4.36 8.86 6.38
C CYS A 93 -3.83 8.88 7.82
N ALA A 94 -2.63 9.41 8.04
CA ALA A 94 -2.04 9.52 9.38
C ALA A 94 -2.89 10.38 10.33
N MET A 95 -3.41 11.52 9.84
CA MET A 95 -4.33 12.36 10.61
C MET A 95 -5.62 11.62 10.97
N ALA A 96 -6.16 10.83 10.04
CA ALA A 96 -7.33 9.97 10.26
C ALA A 96 -7.04 8.72 11.11
N GLY A 97 -5.76 8.42 11.41
CA GLY A 97 -5.37 7.19 12.11
C GLY A 97 -5.41 5.92 11.26
N ILE A 98 -5.35 6.08 9.95
CA ILE A 98 -5.36 4.99 8.97
C ILE A 98 -3.91 4.64 8.64
N ASP A 99 -3.48 3.43 8.96
CA ASP A 99 -2.16 2.91 8.60
C ASP A 99 -2.23 2.04 7.34
N VAL A 100 -1.75 2.59 6.22
CA VAL A 100 -1.81 1.99 4.88
C VAL A 100 -0.58 2.37 4.08
N ASP A 101 -0.28 1.58 3.07
CA ASP A 101 0.71 1.93 2.05
C ASP A 101 0.09 2.90 1.06
N VAL A 102 0.86 3.90 0.64
CA VAL A 102 0.42 4.93 -0.27
C VAL A 102 1.41 5.05 -1.42
N VAL A 103 0.90 4.98 -2.65
CA VAL A 103 1.70 5.03 -3.86
C VAL A 103 1.24 6.16 -4.77
N PRO A 104 2.16 6.81 -5.52
CA PRO A 104 1.80 7.84 -6.47
C PRO A 104 1.13 7.25 -7.72
N SER A 105 0.26 8.03 -8.35
CA SER A 105 -0.35 7.74 -9.66
C SER A 105 -0.39 9.03 -10.49
N SER A 106 -0.45 8.94 -11.81
CA SER A 106 -0.65 10.07 -12.72
C SER A 106 -1.95 10.83 -12.46
N SER A 107 -2.98 10.14 -11.93
CA SER A 107 -4.29 10.70 -11.61
C SER A 107 -4.44 11.16 -10.15
N GLY A 108 -3.42 10.93 -9.32
CA GLY A 108 -3.41 11.31 -7.91
C GLY A 108 -2.54 10.38 -7.04
N ALA A 109 -3.17 9.74 -6.07
CA ALA A 109 -2.50 8.82 -5.16
C ALA A 109 -3.44 7.69 -4.78
N VAL A 110 -2.85 6.53 -4.50
CA VAL A 110 -3.58 5.29 -4.20
C VAL A 110 -3.19 4.82 -2.81
N ALA A 111 -4.19 4.52 -1.98
CA ALA A 111 -3.97 3.78 -0.74
C ALA A 111 -4.11 2.28 -1.04
N ALA A 112 -3.08 1.50 -0.71
CA ALA A 112 -3.05 0.06 -0.89
C ALA A 112 -3.16 -0.65 0.47
N LEU A 113 -4.03 -1.65 0.53
CA LEU A 113 -4.29 -2.45 1.70
C LEU A 113 -4.11 -3.93 1.35
N GLU A 114 -3.25 -4.60 2.10
CA GLU A 114 -3.18 -6.06 2.09
C GLU A 114 -4.33 -6.58 2.98
N ILE A 115 -5.26 -7.31 2.36
CA ILE A 115 -6.39 -7.96 3.02
C ILE A 115 -5.97 -9.40 3.32
N ALA A 116 -6.05 -9.77 4.60
CA ALA A 116 -5.80 -11.15 5.00
C ALA A 116 -6.81 -12.08 4.31
N ALA A 117 -6.32 -13.16 3.71
CA ALA A 117 -7.21 -14.19 3.18
C ALA A 117 -8.09 -14.71 4.32
N LYS A 118 -9.43 -14.60 4.18
CA LYS A 118 -10.39 -15.25 5.08
C LYS A 118 -10.05 -16.74 5.10
N ALA A 119 -9.95 -17.34 6.29
CA ALA A 119 -9.66 -18.76 6.42
C ALA A 119 -10.66 -19.58 5.58
N PRO A 120 -10.26 -20.72 4.98
CA PRO A 120 -11.16 -21.54 4.18
C PRO A 120 -12.39 -21.88 5.02
N VAL A 121 -13.57 -21.50 4.52
CA VAL A 121 -14.84 -21.95 5.08
C VAL A 121 -14.97 -23.42 4.68
N ASP A 122 -15.23 -24.32 5.65
CA ASP A 122 -15.31 -25.76 5.41
C ASP A 122 -16.37 -26.11 4.34
N ASP A 123 -15.85 -26.62 3.22
CA ASP A 123 -16.35 -27.47 2.12
C ASP A 123 -17.79 -27.38 1.55
N TRP A 124 -18.77 -26.69 2.13
CA TRP A 124 -20.15 -26.71 1.60
C TRP A 124 -20.98 -25.42 1.78
N ASP A 125 -20.38 -24.23 1.66
CA ASP A 125 -21.19 -23.01 1.59
C ASP A 125 -21.72 -22.77 0.16
N ILE A 126 -22.92 -23.32 -0.10
CA ILE A 126 -23.66 -23.17 -1.36
C ILE A 126 -23.97 -21.69 -1.67
N SER A 127 -23.89 -20.81 -0.67
CA SER A 127 -24.03 -19.36 -0.86
C SER A 127 -22.99 -18.84 -1.85
N GLN A 128 -21.73 -19.28 -1.79
CA GLN A 128 -20.71 -18.85 -2.75
C GLN A 128 -20.98 -19.35 -4.18
N LEU A 129 -21.63 -20.50 -4.33
CA LEU A 129 -22.05 -21.06 -5.63
C LEU A 129 -23.25 -20.31 -6.24
N LEU A 130 -24.10 -19.72 -5.40
CA LEU A 130 -25.28 -18.94 -5.81
C LEU A 130 -25.00 -17.43 -5.92
N GLY A 131 -23.73 -17.00 -5.83
CA GLY A 131 -23.35 -15.59 -5.77
C GLY A 131 -23.82 -14.88 -4.50
N GLY A 132 -24.10 -15.65 -3.44
CA GLY A 132 -24.57 -15.20 -2.15
C GLY A 132 -23.55 -14.31 -1.48
N GLU A 133 -23.97 -13.06 -1.23
CA GLU A 133 -23.61 -12.06 -0.20
C GLU A 133 -22.15 -11.86 0.30
N ASP A 134 -21.20 -12.71 -0.08
CA ASP A 134 -19.75 -12.51 0.00
C ASP A 134 -19.22 -11.67 -1.19
N GLY A 135 -20.09 -11.24 -2.13
CA GLY A 135 -19.78 -10.26 -3.19
C GLY A 135 -19.62 -8.81 -2.69
N GLY A 136 -19.55 -8.63 -1.38
CA GLY A 136 -19.27 -7.35 -0.74
C GLY A 136 -17.78 -7.02 -0.74
N PHE A 137 -17.46 -5.74 -0.73
CA PHE A 137 -16.08 -5.29 -0.53
C PHE A 137 -15.61 -5.65 0.89
N PRO A 138 -14.32 -6.01 1.10
CA PRO A 138 -13.79 -6.29 2.43
C PRO A 138 -14.06 -5.13 3.39
N PRO A 139 -14.52 -5.39 4.62
CA PRO A 139 -14.97 -4.33 5.53
C PRO A 139 -13.85 -3.35 5.87
N GLU A 140 -12.60 -3.82 6.02
CA GLU A 140 -11.47 -2.94 6.29
C GLU A 140 -11.18 -1.99 5.11
N ALA A 141 -11.32 -2.48 3.88
CA ALA A 141 -11.15 -1.69 2.67
C ALA A 141 -12.29 -0.67 2.50
N GLU A 142 -13.52 -1.07 2.80
CA GLU A 142 -14.67 -0.16 2.80
C GLU A 142 -14.51 0.96 3.82
N GLU A 143 -14.07 0.67 5.04
CA GLU A 143 -13.86 1.70 6.07
C GLU A 143 -12.85 2.75 5.62
N VAL A 144 -11.74 2.32 5.00
CA VAL A 144 -10.76 3.25 4.44
C VAL A 144 -11.35 4.06 3.28
N ALA A 145 -12.10 3.46 2.36
CA ALA A 145 -12.77 4.17 1.27
C ALA A 145 -13.81 5.20 1.79
N LYS A 146 -14.61 4.83 2.80
CA LYS A 146 -15.58 5.73 3.46
C LYS A 146 -14.89 6.90 4.15
N ASN A 147 -13.77 6.66 4.83
CA ASN A 147 -13.01 7.72 5.47
C ASN A 147 -12.34 8.66 4.46
N LEU A 148 -11.69 8.11 3.42
CA LEU A 148 -11.01 8.92 2.40
C LEU A 148 -11.98 9.70 1.50
N SER A 149 -13.16 9.15 1.19
CA SER A 149 -14.20 9.87 0.44
C SER A 149 -14.78 11.07 1.17
N ARG A 150 -14.74 11.11 2.51
CA ARG A 150 -15.09 12.32 3.29
C ARG A 150 -14.05 13.43 3.18
N LEU A 151 -12.80 13.06 2.86
CA LEU A 151 -11.67 13.99 2.72
C LEU A 151 -11.49 14.48 1.27
N SER A 152 -12.07 13.77 0.29
CA SER A 152 -12.03 14.09 -1.14
C SER A 152 -13.41 14.51 -1.65
N ARG A 153 -13.53 15.76 -2.12
CA ARG A 153 -14.81 16.26 -2.70
C ARG A 153 -15.28 15.47 -3.92
N ALA A 154 -14.35 14.93 -4.72
CA ALA A 154 -14.67 14.16 -5.91
C ALA A 154 -14.94 12.66 -5.60
N GLY A 155 -14.95 12.29 -4.31
CA GLY A 155 -15.03 10.91 -3.88
C GLY A 155 -13.73 10.13 -4.12
N VAL A 156 -13.83 8.82 -4.00
CA VAL A 156 -12.76 7.83 -4.27
C VAL A 156 -13.37 6.61 -4.97
N VAL A 157 -12.53 5.78 -5.56
CA VAL A 157 -12.94 4.48 -6.11
C VAL A 157 -12.19 3.39 -5.37
N LEU A 158 -12.92 2.46 -4.76
CA LEU A 158 -12.36 1.25 -4.18
C LEU A 158 -12.32 0.17 -5.27
N LEU A 159 -11.16 -0.45 -5.45
CA LEU A 159 -10.90 -1.54 -6.36
C LEU A 159 -10.39 -2.74 -5.56
N VAL A 160 -10.97 -3.91 -5.73
CA VAL A 160 -10.60 -5.13 -5.01
C VAL A 160 -10.47 -6.27 -6.01
N ALA A 161 -9.44 -7.08 -5.83
CA ALA A 161 -9.24 -8.27 -6.63
C ALA A 161 -9.27 -9.53 -5.77
N ASP A 162 -10.11 -10.47 -6.18
CA ASP A 162 -10.13 -11.83 -5.66
C ASP A 162 -9.51 -12.73 -6.72
N LEU A 163 -8.20 -12.97 -6.58
CA LEU A 163 -7.40 -13.66 -7.57
C LEU A 163 -6.86 -14.97 -7.00
N ALA A 164 -6.97 -16.02 -7.81
CA ALA A 164 -6.39 -17.32 -7.57
C ALA A 164 -5.37 -17.62 -8.67
N THR A 165 -4.30 -18.31 -8.28
CA THR A 165 -3.28 -18.82 -9.20
C THR A 165 -3.45 -20.31 -9.37
N ASP A 166 -3.25 -20.81 -10.58
CA ASP A 166 -3.16 -22.24 -10.90
C ASP A 166 -4.39 -23.06 -10.44
N VAL A 167 -5.58 -22.49 -10.59
CA VAL A 167 -6.85 -23.17 -10.34
C VAL A 167 -7.31 -23.93 -11.59
N GLY A 168 -7.51 -25.25 -11.45
CA GLY A 168 -8.00 -26.10 -12.53
C GLY A 168 -6.90 -26.63 -13.45
N ILE A 169 -7.17 -26.68 -14.74
CA ILE A 169 -6.29 -27.29 -15.76
C ILE A 169 -5.43 -26.27 -16.53
N GLU A 170 -5.63 -24.98 -16.29
CA GLU A 170 -4.87 -23.89 -16.94
C GLU A 170 -3.96 -23.22 -15.90
N SER A 171 -2.67 -23.10 -16.24
CA SER A 171 -1.72 -22.30 -15.47
C SER A 171 -2.00 -20.82 -15.69
N GLY A 172 -2.10 -20.03 -14.61
CA GLY A 172 -2.33 -18.59 -14.74
C GLY A 172 -3.05 -17.95 -13.55
N LEU A 173 -3.15 -16.62 -13.63
CA LEU A 173 -3.89 -15.79 -12.70
C LEU A 173 -5.34 -15.68 -13.18
N SER A 174 -6.28 -16.17 -12.38
CA SER A 174 -7.71 -16.11 -12.66
C SER A 174 -8.43 -15.50 -11.47
N GLY A 175 -9.63 -14.97 -11.68
CA GLY A 175 -10.38 -14.35 -10.59
C GLY A 175 -11.25 -13.20 -11.08
N GLN A 176 -11.72 -12.39 -10.13
CA GLN A 176 -12.59 -11.25 -10.41
C GLN A 176 -12.02 -9.99 -9.79
N ILE A 177 -12.22 -8.86 -10.48
CA ILE A 177 -11.88 -7.53 -10.00
C ILE A 177 -13.16 -6.71 -9.95
N SER A 178 -13.47 -6.18 -8.78
CA SER A 178 -14.67 -5.38 -8.51
C SER A 178 -14.27 -3.96 -8.17
N ALA A 179 -15.08 -2.97 -8.60
CA ALA A 179 -14.85 -1.57 -8.26
C ALA A 179 -16.14 -0.87 -7.83
N ARG A 180 -16.06 0.01 -6.83
CA ARG A 180 -17.19 0.81 -6.34
C ARG A 180 -16.74 2.23 -6.01
N ARG A 181 -17.60 3.19 -6.33
CA ARG A 181 -17.36 4.60 -5.98
C ARG A 181 -17.89 4.89 -4.57
N TYR A 182 -17.16 5.73 -3.84
CA TYR A 182 -17.60 6.27 -2.56
C TYR A 182 -17.51 7.78 -2.57
N THR A 183 -18.56 8.46 -2.11
CA THR A 183 -18.62 9.92 -2.02
C THR A 183 -19.15 10.32 -0.66
N SER A 184 -18.45 11.22 0.03
CA SER A 184 -18.85 11.71 1.36
C SER A 184 -19.10 10.61 2.41
N GLY A 185 -18.46 9.46 2.28
CA GLY A 185 -18.61 8.33 3.19
C GLY A 185 -19.71 7.33 2.83
N GLU A 186 -20.44 7.54 1.74
CA GLU A 186 -21.50 6.66 1.27
C GLU A 186 -21.06 5.89 0.01
N PRO A 187 -21.42 4.61 -0.13
CA PRO A 187 -21.25 3.86 -1.37
C PRO A 187 -22.21 4.39 -2.45
N GLU A 188 -21.71 4.49 -3.67
CA GLU A 188 -22.50 4.71 -4.89
C GLU A 188 -22.56 3.42 -5.72
N ASP A 189 -22.90 3.54 -7.00
CA ASP A 189 -22.96 2.42 -7.94
C ASP A 189 -21.58 1.78 -8.17
N ASP A 190 -21.62 0.48 -8.46
CA ASP A 190 -20.46 -0.27 -8.91
C ASP A 190 -19.98 0.28 -10.25
N VAL A 191 -18.66 0.38 -10.38
CA VAL A 191 -18.00 0.86 -11.59
C VAL A 191 -17.40 -0.34 -12.32
N PRO A 192 -17.54 -0.45 -13.65
CA PRO A 192 -16.88 -1.51 -14.39
C PRO A 192 -15.36 -1.47 -14.20
N ALA A 193 -14.80 -2.49 -13.53
CA ALA A 193 -13.38 -2.54 -13.22
C ALA A 193 -12.49 -2.48 -14.47
N GLY A 194 -12.93 -3.10 -15.57
CA GLY A 194 -12.23 -3.03 -16.86
C GLY A 194 -12.07 -1.60 -17.40
N LEU A 195 -13.03 -0.71 -17.16
CA LEU A 195 -12.93 0.70 -17.56
C LEU A 195 -11.97 1.48 -16.65
N ILE A 196 -11.96 1.18 -15.35
CA ILE A 196 -11.00 1.75 -14.41
C ILE A 196 -9.57 1.36 -14.82
N LEU A 197 -9.35 0.06 -15.07
CA LEU A 197 -8.04 -0.46 -15.44
C LEU A 197 -7.56 0.05 -16.81
N ALA A 198 -8.45 0.15 -17.81
CA ALA A 198 -8.08 0.67 -19.13
C ALA A 198 -7.51 2.11 -19.10
N GLY A 199 -7.85 2.89 -18.09
CA GLY A 199 -7.32 4.24 -17.88
C GLY A 199 -6.34 4.35 -16.70
N ALA A 200 -6.01 3.25 -16.05
CA ALA A 200 -5.13 3.23 -14.88
C ALA A 200 -3.66 3.27 -15.31
N ASP A 201 -2.80 3.66 -14.37
CA ASP A 201 -1.37 3.51 -14.54
C ASP A 201 -0.97 2.04 -14.46
N GLN A 202 0.13 1.67 -15.13
CA GLN A 202 0.71 0.32 -15.03
C GLN A 202 0.95 -0.11 -13.58
N VAL A 203 1.34 0.82 -12.70
CA VAL A 203 1.55 0.52 -11.28
C VAL A 203 0.28 0.04 -10.58
N ILE A 204 -0.90 0.56 -10.94
CA ILE A 204 -2.18 0.14 -10.35
C ILE A 204 -2.53 -1.28 -10.81
N GLU A 205 -2.32 -1.58 -12.09
CA GLU A 205 -2.49 -2.94 -12.63
C GLU A 205 -1.54 -3.93 -11.95
N ASP A 206 -0.26 -3.59 -11.86
CA ASP A 206 0.74 -4.48 -11.28
C ASP A 206 0.50 -4.71 -9.78
N LEU A 207 0.01 -3.69 -9.07
CA LEU A 207 -0.40 -3.82 -7.67
C LEU A 207 -1.62 -4.73 -7.53
N ILE A 208 -2.72 -4.42 -8.24
CA ILE A 208 -3.98 -5.16 -8.06
C ILE A 208 -3.87 -6.62 -8.51
N LEU A 209 -2.99 -6.91 -9.47
CA LEU A 209 -2.68 -8.27 -9.94
C LEU A 209 -1.62 -8.98 -9.09
N GLY A 210 -1.10 -8.32 -8.04
CA GLY A 210 -0.08 -8.89 -7.15
C GLY A 210 1.31 -9.08 -7.78
N ARG A 211 1.58 -8.46 -8.93
CA ARG A 211 2.89 -8.51 -9.62
C ARG A 211 3.95 -7.65 -8.93
N THR A 212 3.52 -6.59 -8.26
CA THR A 212 4.39 -5.66 -7.50
C THR A 212 3.80 -5.45 -6.11
N ARG A 213 4.66 -5.40 -5.09
CA ARG A 213 4.23 -5.02 -3.73
C ARG A 213 4.22 -3.50 -3.55
N PRO A 214 3.34 -2.92 -2.71
CA PRO A 214 3.27 -1.47 -2.51
C PRO A 214 4.59 -0.83 -2.09
N ASP A 215 5.37 -1.51 -1.25
CA ASP A 215 6.67 -1.06 -0.74
C ASP A 215 7.79 -1.05 -1.80
N GLN A 216 7.58 -1.70 -2.93
CA GLN A 216 8.50 -1.72 -4.07
C GLN A 216 8.24 -0.58 -5.07
N VAL A 217 7.12 0.14 -4.92
CA VAL A 217 6.77 1.23 -5.83
C VAL A 217 7.60 2.48 -5.53
N LYS A 218 8.23 3.04 -6.57
CA LYS A 218 8.97 4.30 -6.45
C LYS A 218 8.07 5.42 -5.93
N GLY A 219 8.49 6.08 -4.84
CA GLY A 219 7.71 7.16 -4.22
C GLY A 219 6.64 6.67 -3.24
N HIS A 220 6.65 5.37 -2.90
CA HIS A 220 5.90 4.79 -1.78
C HIS A 220 6.04 5.62 -0.50
N GLN A 221 4.96 5.67 0.27
CA GLN A 221 4.87 6.26 1.59
C GLN A 221 4.10 5.31 2.51
N ARG A 222 4.50 5.22 3.77
CA ARG A 222 3.73 4.52 4.81
C ARG A 222 3.06 5.53 5.73
N SER A 223 1.73 5.55 5.81
CA SER A 223 1.03 6.57 6.62
C SER A 223 1.29 6.42 8.13
N GLY A 224 1.43 5.20 8.66
CA GLY A 224 1.71 4.98 10.10
C GLY A 224 3.07 5.49 10.59
N THR A 225 4.03 5.72 9.69
CA THR A 225 5.37 6.25 10.06
C THR A 225 5.40 7.77 10.22
N LEU A 226 4.32 8.48 9.84
CA LEU A 226 4.22 9.93 9.96
C LEU A 226 3.59 10.32 11.30
N PRO A 227 4.32 11.01 12.20
CA PRO A 227 3.71 11.57 13.40
C PRO A 227 2.57 12.52 13.02
N ARG A 228 1.41 12.40 13.68
CA ARG A 228 0.20 13.23 13.40
C ARG A 228 0.49 14.73 13.39
N TRP A 229 1.36 15.20 14.26
CA TRP A 229 1.78 16.61 14.33
C TRP A 229 2.60 17.06 13.09
N LYS A 230 3.41 16.15 12.52
CA LYS A 230 4.20 16.40 11.30
C LYS A 230 3.28 16.47 10.08
N ALA A 231 2.27 15.59 10.01
CA ALA A 231 1.23 15.64 8.99
C ALA A 231 0.46 16.97 9.03
N ALA A 232 -0.03 17.38 10.21
CA ALA A 232 -0.72 18.67 10.39
C ALA A 232 0.13 19.87 9.94
N ARG A 233 1.45 19.85 10.22
CA ARG A 233 2.40 20.91 9.78
C ARG A 233 2.57 20.98 8.27
N MET A 234 2.52 19.84 7.55
CA MET A 234 2.60 19.82 6.09
C MET A 234 1.38 20.49 5.45
N PHE A 235 0.18 20.25 5.97
CA PHE A 235 -1.04 20.93 5.51
C PHE A 235 -1.07 22.42 5.89
N GLY A 236 -0.60 22.77 7.08
CA GLY A 236 -0.47 24.17 7.51
C GLY A 236 0.47 25.01 6.64
N ARG A 237 1.52 24.40 6.07
CA ARG A 237 2.43 25.06 5.11
C ARG A 237 1.84 25.20 3.71
N GLY A 238 1.05 24.22 3.25
CA GLY A 238 0.38 24.27 1.94
C GLY A 238 -0.65 25.40 1.83
N LEU A 239 -1.35 25.71 2.93
CA LEU A 239 -2.32 26.81 3.00
C LEU A 239 -1.69 28.20 3.00
N ARG A 240 -0.39 28.32 3.32
CA ARG A 240 0.34 29.61 3.37
C ARG A 240 0.97 30.03 2.03
N ARG A 241 0.99 29.16 1.01
CA ARG A 241 1.45 29.49 -0.35
C ARG A 241 0.29 29.60 -1.33
N ARG A 242 -0.55 30.62 -1.10
CA ARG A 242 -1.28 31.31 -2.17
C ARG A 242 -1.47 32.76 -1.73
N LYS A 243 -0.61 33.65 -2.23
CA LYS A 243 -0.97 35.05 -2.40
C LYS A 243 -0.75 35.36 -3.89
N PRO A 244 -1.75 35.94 -4.58
CA PRO A 244 -1.58 36.42 -5.96
C PRO A 244 -0.50 37.50 -6.03
#